data_AF-A0A413FFN7-F1
#
_entry.id   AF-A0A413FFN7-F1
#
_cell.length_a   1.000
_cell.length_b   1.000
_cell.length_c   1.000
_cell.angle_alpha   90.00
_cell.angle_beta   90.00
_cell.angle_gamma   90.00
#
_symmetry.space_group_name_H-M   'P 1'
#
loop_
_entity.id
_entity.type
_entity.pdbx_description
1 polymer ?
#
loop_
_entity_poly.entity_id
_entity_poly.type
_entity_poly.pdbx_seq_one_letter_code
_entity_poly.pdbx_strand_id
1 'polypeptide(L)'
;MRFLWVEDFNEDKGDRAALEARWKEYFGLDEVIIKEDLKSALEYLDDRENFADFDGVLLDIRFPSGGEGIYEKYFSEIVTKKMYGDYLENGTGILLYLALALRYSYNQERIAFVSGNVDEGKNMRPLTDMVNLLIKFQHEPLSDIDWEDYRSQEEILATFYLEKIKSRKMPYLKDGTIDWDTVSAELWDNLKDQNSADRILDRLSEVQREIRNDSDGRKESGSLKYSSVCRQFNDCGLVLPRAFEKPYKDQDEKSWSFYEWKQGIETPYYVIRSGLIGMCRILRENFSSAQGEKYASGLTDPFWRRAQLGWWKYLWRKTNEEETDNGPSKEQFIQEHRAAWDREMCELLTSVPAMLPAMSASAGGATLKSQAEAAVREILRYVDGMGDIKPEPRTRDLDACCLTMKLARNWTSHQGIRDMTIENCGFLLALCLRGYFDISRLPERSRRDYQAREESLLKLLGPGADMPERSVIIERMDRSFNQLLVKNKAVYEAGGSWKGTPVYKIISGIGHQESKCRETVSMDEIYLLFWQLMFRGMPADQDSGLKTILKYTAEPVRRAAGKLDAEAETWKNGNM
;
A
#
# COMPACT_ATOMS: atom_id res chain seq x y z
N MET A 1 -6.59 -0.40 1.42
CA MET A 1 -6.72 -0.33 -0.05
C MET A 1 -8.06 0.28 -0.45
N ARG A 2 -8.12 1.10 -1.50
CA ARG A 2 -9.34 1.78 -1.98
C ARG A 2 -9.93 1.10 -3.20
N PHE A 3 -11.25 1.09 -3.35
CA PHE A 3 -11.92 0.43 -4.47
C PHE A 3 -12.84 1.36 -5.26
N LEU A 4 -12.85 1.21 -6.59
CA LEU A 4 -13.98 1.60 -7.42
C LEU A 4 -14.92 0.40 -7.49
N TRP A 5 -16.15 0.55 -7.01
CA TRP A 5 -17.15 -0.50 -7.05
C TRP A 5 -18.31 -0.07 -7.94
N VAL A 6 -18.55 -0.83 -9.00
CA VAL A 6 -19.70 -0.63 -9.89
C VAL A 6 -20.74 -1.69 -9.60
N GLU A 7 -21.88 -1.26 -9.08
CA GLU A 7 -22.84 -2.13 -8.41
C GLU A 7 -24.27 -1.61 -8.58
N ASP A 8 -25.21 -2.52 -8.83
CA ASP A 8 -26.63 -2.20 -8.83
C ASP A 8 -27.26 -2.56 -7.49
N PHE A 9 -27.32 -1.59 -6.58
CA PHE A 9 -28.00 -1.75 -5.29
C PHE A 9 -29.53 -1.70 -5.37
N ASN A 10 -30.11 -1.48 -6.56
CA ASN A 10 -31.56 -1.29 -6.74
C ASN A 10 -32.30 -2.54 -7.25
N GLU A 11 -31.60 -3.60 -7.66
CA GLU A 11 -32.24 -4.83 -8.15
C GLU A 11 -32.94 -5.63 -7.03
N ASP A 12 -32.48 -5.50 -5.79
CA ASP A 12 -33.06 -6.19 -4.65
C ASP A 12 -33.97 -5.24 -3.86
N LYS A 13 -35.19 -5.68 -3.54
CA LYS A 13 -36.26 -4.94 -2.82
C LYS A 13 -35.91 -4.53 -1.37
N GLY A 14 -34.64 -4.34 -1.05
CA GLY A 14 -34.10 -3.96 0.25
C GLY A 14 -33.76 -2.48 0.35
N ASP A 15 -33.37 -2.07 1.55
CA ASP A 15 -32.79 -0.76 1.79
C ASP A 15 -31.37 -0.72 1.21
N ARG A 16 -31.16 0.11 0.17
CA ARG A 16 -29.86 0.35 -0.48
C ARG A 16 -28.74 0.59 0.55
N ALA A 17 -29.01 1.39 1.58
CA ALA A 17 -27.99 1.72 2.58
C ALA A 17 -27.63 0.51 3.46
N ALA A 18 -28.62 -0.34 3.77
CA ALA A 18 -28.41 -1.57 4.53
C ALA A 18 -27.64 -2.61 3.70
N LEU A 19 -27.97 -2.76 2.41
CA LEU A 19 -27.24 -3.64 1.49
C LEU A 19 -25.78 -3.19 1.30
N GLU A 20 -25.57 -1.89 1.06
CA GLU A 20 -24.24 -1.31 0.93
C GLU A 20 -23.40 -1.55 2.19
N ALA A 21 -23.96 -1.28 3.38
CA ALA A 21 -23.26 -1.50 4.64
C ALA A 21 -22.91 -2.99 4.85
N ARG A 22 -23.87 -3.89 4.63
CA ARG A 22 -23.67 -5.33 4.79
C ARG A 22 -22.60 -5.88 3.85
N TRP A 23 -22.61 -5.49 2.58
CA TRP A 23 -21.63 -5.98 1.62
C TRP A 23 -20.25 -5.36 1.84
N LYS A 24 -20.18 -4.09 2.27
CA LYS A 24 -18.90 -3.48 2.70
C LYS A 24 -18.30 -4.23 3.89
N GLU A 25 -19.12 -4.61 4.87
CA GLU A 25 -18.67 -5.42 6.00
C GLU A 25 -18.17 -6.80 5.54
N TYR A 26 -18.98 -7.52 4.76
CA TYR A 26 -18.65 -8.86 4.27
C TYR A 26 -17.35 -8.92 3.44
N PHE A 27 -17.11 -7.93 2.58
CA PHE A 27 -15.88 -7.83 1.79
C PHE A 27 -14.75 -7.04 2.49
N GLY A 28 -14.98 -6.51 3.70
CA GLY A 28 -14.02 -5.69 4.43
C GLY A 28 -13.56 -4.47 3.64
N LEU A 29 -14.51 -3.65 3.17
CA LEU A 29 -14.29 -2.49 2.32
C LEU A 29 -14.47 -1.18 3.10
N ASP A 30 -13.36 -0.50 3.40
CA ASP A 30 -13.37 0.75 4.18
C ASP A 30 -13.51 2.00 3.29
N GLU A 31 -12.84 2.02 2.14
CA GLU A 31 -12.79 3.17 1.24
C GLU A 31 -13.26 2.77 -0.16
N VAL A 32 -14.48 3.15 -0.51
CA VAL A 32 -15.12 2.75 -1.78
C VAL A 32 -15.77 3.92 -2.48
N ILE A 33 -15.55 3.99 -3.79
CA ILE A 33 -16.22 4.88 -4.72
C ILE A 33 -17.26 4.07 -5.45
N ILE A 34 -18.52 4.44 -5.31
CA ILE A 34 -19.63 3.68 -5.89
C ILE A 34 -20.09 4.35 -7.18
N LYS A 35 -20.28 3.54 -8.22
CA LYS A 35 -20.99 3.89 -9.46
C LYS A 35 -22.10 2.86 -9.67
N GLU A 36 -23.24 3.30 -10.17
CA GLU A 36 -24.43 2.42 -10.29
C GLU A 36 -24.73 2.02 -11.73
N ASP A 37 -23.98 2.57 -12.70
CA ASP A 37 -24.22 2.31 -14.11
C ASP A 37 -22.94 2.42 -14.95
N LEU A 38 -22.98 1.81 -16.14
CA LEU A 38 -21.84 1.77 -17.06
C LEU A 38 -21.38 3.16 -17.48
N LYS A 39 -22.31 4.06 -17.79
CA LYS A 39 -22.00 5.39 -18.29
C LYS A 39 -21.27 6.22 -17.24
N SER A 40 -21.78 6.26 -16.01
CA SER A 40 -21.18 7.04 -14.92
C SER A 40 -19.82 6.49 -14.50
N ALA A 41 -19.61 5.17 -14.60
CA ALA A 41 -18.30 4.57 -14.42
C ALA A 41 -17.31 4.97 -15.53
N LEU A 42 -17.70 4.90 -16.80
CA LEU A 42 -16.84 5.28 -17.93
C LEU A 42 -16.52 6.78 -17.96
N GLU A 43 -17.50 7.64 -17.67
CA GLU A 43 -17.28 9.09 -17.56
C GLU A 43 -16.32 9.43 -16.41
N TYR A 44 -16.39 8.69 -15.30
CA TYR A 44 -15.45 8.83 -14.21
C TYR A 44 -14.03 8.37 -14.60
N LEU A 45 -13.90 7.29 -15.38
CA LEU A 45 -12.61 6.77 -15.88
C LEU A 45 -12.00 7.61 -17.02
N ASP A 46 -12.78 8.43 -17.72
CA ASP A 46 -12.25 9.34 -18.75
C ASP A 46 -11.32 10.41 -18.17
N ASP A 47 -11.50 10.78 -16.91
CA ASP A 47 -10.56 11.62 -16.19
C ASP A 47 -9.44 10.76 -15.55
N ARG A 48 -8.22 10.95 -16.07
CA ARG A 48 -7.05 10.21 -15.60
C ARG A 48 -6.69 10.51 -14.13
N GLU A 49 -7.07 11.67 -13.60
CA GLU A 49 -6.80 12.01 -12.20
C GLU A 49 -7.57 11.10 -11.24
N ASN A 50 -8.76 10.64 -11.64
CA ASN A 50 -9.60 9.76 -10.83
C ASN A 50 -8.98 8.38 -10.55
N PHE A 51 -8.02 7.94 -11.37
CA PHE A 51 -7.26 6.71 -11.08
C PHE A 51 -6.46 6.83 -9.79
N ALA A 52 -6.16 8.04 -9.31
CA ALA A 52 -5.57 8.28 -7.99
C ALA A 52 -6.47 7.80 -6.83
N ASP A 53 -7.78 7.69 -7.06
CA ASP A 53 -8.77 7.51 -6.00
C ASP A 53 -8.97 6.04 -5.59
N PHE A 54 -8.62 5.09 -6.46
CA PHE A 54 -8.79 3.65 -6.20
C PHE A 54 -7.52 2.86 -6.53
N ASP A 55 -7.39 1.69 -5.89
CA ASP A 55 -6.29 0.73 -6.02
C ASP A 55 -6.76 -0.63 -6.60
N GLY A 56 -8.07 -0.89 -6.57
CA GLY A 56 -8.74 -2.07 -7.13
C GLY A 56 -10.11 -1.72 -7.68
N VAL A 57 -10.67 -2.60 -8.52
CA VAL A 57 -12.01 -2.44 -9.10
C VAL A 57 -12.85 -3.67 -8.78
N LEU A 58 -14.06 -3.43 -8.28
CA LEU A 58 -15.09 -4.44 -8.06
C LEU A 58 -16.24 -4.17 -9.02
N LEU A 59 -16.69 -5.22 -9.71
CA LEU A 59 -17.73 -5.13 -10.73
C LEU A 59 -18.85 -6.12 -10.40
N ASP A 60 -20.11 -5.70 -10.34
CA ASP A 60 -21.17 -6.67 -10.58
C ASP A 60 -21.14 -7.09 -12.05
N ILE A 61 -21.51 -8.34 -12.32
CA ILE A 61 -21.67 -8.87 -13.67
C ILE A 61 -22.79 -8.10 -14.38
N ARG A 62 -23.87 -7.77 -13.66
CA ARG A 62 -25.03 -7.08 -14.21
C ARG A 62 -25.26 -5.75 -13.47
N PHE A 63 -25.35 -4.69 -14.24
CA PHE A 63 -25.78 -3.38 -13.78
C PHE A 63 -26.29 -2.56 -14.99
N PRO A 64 -27.09 -1.51 -14.78
CA PRO A 64 -27.65 -0.70 -15.85
C PRO A 64 -26.62 -0.03 -16.76
N SER A 65 -26.99 0.21 -18.01
CA SER A 65 -26.10 0.91 -18.97
C SER A 65 -25.99 2.42 -18.70
N GLY A 66 -27.04 3.06 -18.17
CA GLY A 66 -27.03 4.49 -17.85
C GLY A 66 -27.27 5.44 -19.05
N GLY A 67 -27.55 4.93 -20.25
CA GLY A 67 -28.03 5.75 -21.38
C GLY A 67 -27.52 5.37 -22.77
N GLU A 68 -27.77 6.25 -23.74
CA GLU A 68 -27.40 6.08 -25.15
C GLU A 68 -26.00 6.61 -25.49
N GLY A 69 -25.48 6.26 -26.68
CA GLY A 69 -24.21 6.78 -27.22
C GLY A 69 -22.94 6.12 -26.66
N ILE A 70 -23.07 5.22 -25.70
CA ILE A 70 -21.95 4.53 -25.03
C ILE A 70 -21.13 3.69 -26.03
N TYR A 71 -21.80 2.95 -26.91
CA TYR A 71 -21.13 2.09 -27.90
C TYR A 71 -20.16 2.88 -28.78
N GLU A 72 -20.64 3.94 -29.42
CA GLU A 72 -19.83 4.72 -30.37
C GLU A 72 -18.66 5.41 -29.69
N LYS A 73 -18.84 5.89 -28.45
CA LYS A 73 -17.79 6.61 -27.69
C LYS A 73 -16.72 5.67 -27.11
N TYR A 74 -17.10 4.50 -26.59
CA TYR A 74 -16.20 3.69 -25.76
C TYR A 74 -15.88 2.30 -26.32
N PHE A 75 -16.75 1.71 -27.14
CA PHE A 75 -16.69 0.28 -27.48
C PHE A 75 -16.57 -0.03 -28.96
N SER A 76 -16.80 0.95 -29.86
CA SER A 76 -16.72 0.78 -31.32
C SER A 76 -15.36 0.25 -31.79
N GLU A 77 -14.29 0.57 -31.07
CA GLU A 77 -12.92 0.10 -31.32
C GLU A 77 -12.56 -1.21 -30.59
N ILE A 78 -13.41 -1.66 -29.66
CA ILE A 78 -13.12 -2.81 -28.77
C ILE A 78 -13.93 -4.04 -29.18
N VAL A 79 -15.22 -3.85 -29.48
CA VAL A 79 -16.16 -4.94 -29.81
C VAL A 79 -17.10 -4.55 -30.95
N THR A 80 -17.64 -5.56 -31.63
CA THR A 80 -18.68 -5.33 -32.64
C THR A 80 -19.99 -4.87 -32.00
N LYS A 81 -20.81 -4.12 -32.74
CA LYS A 81 -22.12 -3.64 -32.26
C LYS A 81 -23.05 -4.77 -31.82
N LYS A 82 -22.94 -5.93 -32.47
CA LYS A 82 -23.66 -7.15 -32.10
C LYS A 82 -23.22 -7.64 -30.71
N MET A 83 -21.92 -7.85 -30.50
CA MET A 83 -21.39 -8.29 -29.20
C MET A 83 -21.70 -7.29 -28.08
N TYR A 84 -21.62 -5.99 -28.38
CA TYR A 84 -22.02 -4.96 -27.43
C TYR A 84 -23.48 -5.14 -26.99
N GLY A 85 -24.41 -5.33 -27.94
CA GLY A 85 -25.81 -5.61 -27.63
C GLY A 85 -26.00 -6.86 -26.76
N ASP A 86 -25.31 -7.95 -27.12
CA ASP A 86 -25.39 -9.23 -26.39
C ASP A 86 -24.93 -9.07 -24.92
N TYR A 87 -23.85 -8.33 -24.67
CA TYR A 87 -23.37 -8.08 -23.31
C TYR A 87 -24.16 -7.01 -22.55
N LEU A 88 -24.72 -6.01 -23.23
CA LEU A 88 -25.53 -4.97 -22.58
C LEU A 88 -26.76 -5.56 -21.88
N GLU A 89 -27.32 -6.64 -22.43
CA GLU A 89 -28.49 -7.33 -21.86
C GLU A 89 -28.11 -8.34 -20.78
N ASN A 90 -26.91 -8.93 -20.84
CA ASN A 90 -26.59 -10.14 -20.08
C ASN A 90 -25.40 -10.00 -19.10
N GLY A 91 -24.59 -8.96 -19.25
CA GLY A 91 -23.31 -8.84 -18.53
C GLY A 91 -22.61 -7.50 -18.76
N THR A 92 -23.23 -6.39 -18.38
CA THR A 92 -22.65 -5.03 -18.50
C THR A 92 -21.29 -4.90 -17.81
N GLY A 93 -21.05 -5.64 -16.72
CA GLY A 93 -19.73 -5.70 -16.07
C GLY A 93 -18.62 -6.23 -16.96
N ILE A 94 -18.94 -7.11 -17.91
CA ILE A 94 -17.98 -7.61 -18.90
C ILE A 94 -17.55 -6.48 -19.83
N LEU A 95 -18.48 -5.61 -20.25
CA LEU A 95 -18.16 -4.44 -21.06
C LEU A 95 -17.23 -3.49 -20.29
N LEU A 96 -17.54 -3.19 -19.02
CA LEU A 96 -16.68 -2.32 -18.23
C LEU A 96 -15.28 -2.93 -18.01
N TYR A 97 -15.20 -4.24 -17.77
CA TYR A 97 -13.93 -4.95 -17.71
C TYR A 97 -13.12 -4.80 -19.01
N LEU A 98 -13.75 -4.98 -20.18
CA LEU A 98 -13.08 -4.80 -21.47
C LEU A 98 -12.57 -3.37 -21.66
N ALA A 99 -13.33 -2.36 -21.25
CA ALA A 99 -12.87 -0.98 -21.28
C ALA A 99 -11.67 -0.77 -20.34
N LEU A 100 -11.73 -1.26 -19.10
CA LEU A 100 -10.64 -1.19 -18.14
C LEU A 100 -9.36 -1.84 -18.68
N ALA A 101 -9.46 -3.06 -19.21
CA ALA A 101 -8.31 -3.81 -19.71
C ALA A 101 -7.74 -3.24 -21.02
N LEU A 102 -8.59 -2.93 -21.99
CA LEU A 102 -8.14 -2.62 -23.36
C LEU A 102 -8.02 -1.12 -23.66
N ARG A 103 -8.92 -0.29 -23.12
CA ARG A 103 -8.88 1.16 -23.32
C ARG A 103 -8.04 1.86 -22.27
N TYR A 104 -8.24 1.52 -21.00
CA TYR A 104 -7.54 2.18 -19.89
C TYR A 104 -6.25 1.45 -19.49
N SER A 105 -5.99 0.24 -20.00
CA SER A 105 -4.80 -0.55 -19.64
C SER A 105 -4.67 -0.78 -18.12
N TYR A 106 -5.80 -0.91 -17.42
CA TYR A 106 -5.82 -1.18 -15.99
C TYR A 106 -5.33 -2.60 -15.68
N ASN A 107 -4.75 -2.79 -14.49
CA ASN A 107 -4.25 -4.09 -14.08
C ASN A 107 -5.40 -5.07 -13.85
N GLN A 108 -5.48 -6.09 -14.71
CA GLN A 108 -6.52 -7.13 -14.69
C GLN A 108 -6.54 -7.92 -13.38
N GLU A 109 -5.38 -8.16 -12.75
CA GLU A 109 -5.29 -8.87 -11.46
C GLU A 109 -6.00 -8.12 -10.32
N ARG A 110 -6.20 -6.81 -10.49
CA ARG A 110 -6.84 -5.90 -9.53
C ARG A 110 -8.30 -5.64 -9.83
N ILE A 111 -8.85 -6.34 -10.81
CA ILE A 111 -10.27 -6.33 -11.12
C ILE A 111 -10.85 -7.62 -10.56
N ALA A 112 -11.99 -7.53 -9.88
CA ALA A 112 -12.76 -8.68 -9.47
C ALA A 112 -14.25 -8.47 -9.79
N PHE A 113 -14.92 -9.56 -10.12
CA PHE A 113 -16.38 -9.59 -10.15
C PHE A 113 -16.92 -9.91 -8.75
N VAL A 114 -18.00 -9.24 -8.36
CA VAL A 114 -18.77 -9.53 -7.16
C VAL A 114 -20.22 -9.70 -7.56
N SER A 115 -20.77 -10.91 -7.46
CA SER A 115 -22.12 -11.18 -7.99
C SER A 115 -22.89 -12.16 -7.13
N GLY A 116 -24.23 -12.09 -7.18
CA GLY A 116 -25.11 -12.99 -6.44
C GLY A 116 -25.12 -14.43 -6.95
N ASN A 117 -24.50 -14.71 -8.11
CA ASN A 117 -24.43 -16.06 -8.71
C ASN A 117 -23.15 -16.22 -9.55
N VAL A 118 -21.99 -16.34 -8.90
CA VAL A 118 -20.71 -16.51 -9.60
C VAL A 118 -20.55 -17.90 -10.23
N ASP A 119 -21.06 -18.93 -9.56
CA ASP A 119 -20.97 -20.32 -10.04
C ASP A 119 -22.33 -20.91 -10.42
N GLU A 120 -22.33 -21.61 -11.56
CA GLU A 120 -23.50 -22.19 -12.18
C GLU A 120 -24.03 -23.39 -11.37
N GLY A 121 -25.03 -23.13 -10.55
CA GLY A 121 -25.93 -24.14 -10.01
C GLY A 121 -25.63 -24.55 -8.57
N LYS A 122 -26.69 -25.03 -7.89
CA LYS A 122 -26.67 -25.46 -6.48
C LYS A 122 -25.56 -26.45 -6.11
N ASN A 123 -24.94 -27.10 -7.09
CA ASN A 123 -23.95 -28.16 -6.89
C ASN A 123 -22.51 -27.63 -6.70
N MET A 124 -22.23 -26.36 -7.03
CA MET A 124 -20.89 -25.75 -6.85
C MET A 124 -20.74 -25.03 -5.51
N ARG A 125 -21.86 -24.66 -4.88
CA ARG A 125 -21.88 -23.95 -3.61
C ARG A 125 -21.13 -24.68 -2.47
N PRO A 126 -21.29 -26.00 -2.27
CA PRO A 126 -20.53 -26.71 -1.23
C PRO A 126 -19.02 -26.58 -1.42
N LEU A 127 -18.54 -26.55 -2.67
CA LEU A 127 -17.13 -26.35 -2.97
C LEU A 127 -16.66 -24.95 -2.58
N THR A 128 -17.43 -23.91 -2.94
CA THR A 128 -17.12 -22.52 -2.57
C THR A 128 -17.10 -22.32 -1.06
N ASP A 129 -18.08 -22.89 -0.35
CA ASP A 129 -18.19 -22.82 1.11
C ASP A 129 -17.01 -23.54 1.78
N MET A 130 -16.64 -24.75 1.31
CA MET A 130 -15.46 -25.46 1.79
C MET A 130 -14.16 -24.69 1.55
N VAL A 131 -13.97 -24.10 0.37
CA VAL A 131 -12.78 -23.29 0.05
C VAL A 131 -12.68 -22.10 1.00
N ASN A 132 -13.78 -21.38 1.23
CA ASN A 132 -13.81 -20.27 2.19
C ASN A 132 -13.42 -20.70 3.61
N LEU A 133 -13.92 -21.85 4.09
CA LEU A 133 -13.61 -22.38 5.41
C LEU A 133 -12.16 -22.87 5.53
N LEU A 134 -11.60 -23.46 4.47
CA LEU A 134 -10.19 -23.85 4.45
C LEU A 134 -9.26 -22.65 4.47
N ILE A 135 -9.59 -21.59 3.74
CA ILE A 135 -8.85 -20.32 3.79
C ILE A 135 -8.97 -19.69 5.18
N LYS A 136 -10.18 -19.69 5.79
CA LYS A 136 -10.35 -19.29 7.19
C LYS A 136 -9.40 -20.06 8.10
N PHE A 137 -9.37 -21.39 7.98
CA PHE A 137 -8.52 -22.27 8.79
C PHE A 137 -7.01 -21.99 8.65
N GLN A 138 -6.56 -21.55 7.47
CA GLN A 138 -5.18 -21.14 7.26
C GLN A 138 -4.82 -19.86 8.04
N HIS A 139 -5.80 -18.98 8.29
CA HIS A 139 -5.60 -17.71 8.99
C HIS A 139 -5.94 -17.75 10.48
N GLU A 140 -6.97 -18.51 10.85
CA GLU A 140 -7.47 -18.62 12.22
C GLU A 140 -8.16 -19.97 12.48
N PRO A 141 -8.20 -20.46 13.74
CA PRO A 141 -8.89 -21.70 14.05
C PRO A 141 -10.39 -21.63 13.73
N LEU A 142 -10.93 -22.72 13.16
CA LEU A 142 -12.38 -22.87 12.95
C LEU A 142 -13.11 -23.08 14.28
N SER A 143 -14.26 -22.42 14.43
CA SER A 143 -15.20 -22.63 15.54
C SER A 143 -15.97 -23.95 15.39
N ASP A 144 -16.68 -24.37 16.44
CA ASP A 144 -17.50 -25.59 16.39
C ASP A 144 -18.57 -25.52 15.29
N ILE A 145 -19.16 -24.34 15.07
CA ILE A 145 -20.16 -24.10 14.01
C ILE A 145 -19.50 -24.20 12.64
N ASP A 146 -18.32 -23.60 12.45
CA ASP A 146 -17.57 -23.69 11.20
C ASP A 146 -17.23 -25.16 10.86
N TRP A 147 -16.89 -25.97 11.87
CA TRP A 147 -16.60 -27.38 11.69
C TRP A 147 -17.84 -28.20 11.33
N GLU A 148 -19.00 -27.86 11.87
CA GLU A 148 -20.27 -28.48 11.50
C GLU A 148 -20.64 -28.14 10.06
N ASP A 149 -20.50 -26.87 9.68
CA ASP A 149 -20.73 -26.39 8.32
C ASP A 149 -19.76 -27.05 7.33
N TYR A 150 -18.46 -27.10 7.62
CA TYR A 150 -17.46 -27.75 6.78
C TYR A 150 -17.84 -29.19 6.48
N ARG A 151 -18.17 -29.99 7.51
CA ARG A 151 -18.54 -31.41 7.35
C ARG A 151 -19.83 -31.57 6.55
N SER A 152 -20.80 -30.68 6.77
CA SER A 152 -22.05 -30.70 6.00
C SER A 152 -21.80 -30.45 4.52
N GLN A 153 -20.98 -29.45 4.17
CA GLN A 153 -20.63 -29.17 2.77
C GLN A 153 -19.77 -30.27 2.15
N GLU A 154 -18.85 -30.84 2.94
CA GLU A 154 -18.03 -31.99 2.55
C GLU A 154 -18.88 -33.18 2.14
N GLU A 155 -19.88 -33.53 2.95
CA GLU A 155 -20.83 -34.60 2.66
C GLU A 155 -21.61 -34.34 1.36
N ILE A 156 -22.14 -33.14 1.19
CA ILE A 156 -22.92 -32.76 0.01
C ILE A 156 -22.04 -32.83 -1.25
N LEU A 157 -20.83 -32.29 -1.20
CA LEU A 157 -19.91 -32.26 -2.34
C LEU A 157 -19.44 -33.66 -2.71
N ALA A 158 -19.03 -34.46 -1.72
CA ALA A 158 -18.55 -35.81 -1.92
C ALA A 158 -19.63 -36.70 -2.55
N THR A 159 -20.86 -36.64 -2.02
CA THR A 159 -22.01 -37.38 -2.57
C THR A 159 -22.28 -36.98 -4.01
N PHE A 160 -22.35 -35.68 -4.29
CA PHE A 160 -22.58 -35.18 -5.65
C PHE A 160 -21.48 -35.64 -6.61
N TYR A 161 -20.22 -35.44 -6.25
CA TYR A 161 -19.09 -35.75 -7.12
C TYR A 161 -18.96 -37.25 -7.40
N LEU A 162 -19.06 -38.10 -6.38
CA LEU A 162 -18.96 -39.55 -6.55
C LEU A 162 -20.14 -40.11 -7.36
N GLU A 163 -21.37 -39.73 -7.03
CA GLU A 163 -22.56 -40.28 -7.69
C GLU A 163 -22.80 -39.72 -9.09
N LYS A 164 -22.58 -38.41 -9.30
CA LYS A 164 -22.92 -37.74 -10.56
C LYS A 164 -21.75 -37.66 -11.53
N ILE A 165 -20.55 -37.34 -11.05
CA ILE A 165 -19.38 -37.14 -11.92
C ILE A 165 -18.63 -38.46 -12.11
N LYS A 166 -18.37 -39.22 -11.02
CA LYS A 166 -17.69 -40.51 -11.11
C LYS A 166 -18.61 -41.70 -11.36
N SER A 167 -19.94 -41.51 -11.29
CA SER A 167 -20.94 -42.58 -11.45
C SER A 167 -20.71 -43.78 -10.52
N ARG A 168 -20.30 -43.53 -9.28
CA ARG A 168 -20.06 -44.53 -8.22
C ARG A 168 -21.01 -44.31 -7.06
N LYS A 169 -21.37 -45.38 -6.34
CA LYS A 169 -22.17 -45.25 -5.12
C LYS A 169 -21.33 -44.70 -3.99
N MET A 170 -21.90 -43.78 -3.22
CA MET A 170 -21.32 -43.33 -1.96
C MET A 170 -21.14 -44.52 -1.00
N PRO A 171 -19.96 -44.70 -0.39
CA PRO A 171 -19.73 -45.81 0.53
C PRO A 171 -20.37 -45.51 1.89
N TYR A 172 -21.22 -46.42 2.36
CA TYR A 172 -21.89 -46.34 3.66
C TYR A 172 -21.52 -47.55 4.53
N LEU A 173 -21.38 -47.29 5.83
CA LEU A 173 -21.29 -48.30 6.87
C LEU A 173 -22.64 -49.01 7.07
N LYS A 174 -22.62 -50.14 7.79
CA LYS A 174 -23.82 -50.96 8.02
C LYS A 174 -24.92 -50.24 8.81
N ASP A 175 -24.58 -49.21 9.56
CA ASP A 175 -25.51 -48.37 10.32
C ASP A 175 -26.10 -47.21 9.49
N GLY A 176 -25.71 -47.08 8.22
CA GLY A 176 -26.17 -46.04 7.31
C GLY A 176 -25.36 -44.74 7.37
N THR A 177 -24.31 -44.67 8.19
CA THR A 177 -23.39 -43.53 8.20
C THR A 177 -22.36 -43.63 7.06
N ILE A 178 -21.77 -42.50 6.64
CA ILE A 178 -20.78 -42.48 5.56
C ILE A 178 -19.46 -43.09 6.04
N ASP A 179 -18.87 -43.96 5.21
CA ASP A 179 -17.54 -44.52 5.46
C ASP A 179 -16.44 -43.52 5.03
N TRP A 180 -16.21 -42.51 5.88
CA TRP A 180 -15.27 -41.43 5.61
C TRP A 180 -13.82 -41.91 5.45
N ASP A 181 -13.41 -43.00 6.09
CA ASP A 181 -12.06 -43.54 5.89
C ASP A 181 -11.85 -44.00 4.43
N THR A 182 -12.90 -44.55 3.81
CA THR A 182 -12.90 -44.91 2.39
C THR A 182 -13.06 -43.69 1.48
N VAL A 183 -13.89 -42.70 1.85
CA VAL A 183 -14.11 -41.47 1.06
C VAL A 183 -12.89 -40.57 1.03
N SER A 184 -12.28 -40.29 2.19
CA SER A 184 -11.12 -39.40 2.34
C SER A 184 -9.87 -39.96 1.66
N ALA A 185 -9.74 -41.29 1.56
CA ALA A 185 -8.65 -41.92 0.82
C ALA A 185 -8.73 -41.65 -0.70
N GLU A 186 -9.90 -41.27 -1.24
CA GLU A 186 -10.16 -41.13 -2.67
C GLU A 186 -10.44 -39.68 -3.11
N LEU A 187 -11.05 -38.86 -2.24
CA LEU A 187 -11.40 -37.48 -2.53
C LEU A 187 -10.30 -36.51 -2.11
N TRP A 188 -10.12 -36.29 -0.81
CA TRP A 188 -9.13 -35.39 -0.23
C TRP A 188 -8.76 -35.80 1.21
N ASP A 189 -7.56 -35.43 1.65
CA ASP A 189 -7.02 -35.75 2.98
C ASP A 189 -7.92 -35.24 4.13
N ASN A 190 -7.86 -35.90 5.29
CA ASN A 190 -8.49 -35.37 6.50
C ASN A 190 -7.81 -34.07 6.94
N LEU A 191 -8.61 -33.02 7.17
CA LEU A 191 -8.14 -31.72 7.64
C LEU A 191 -7.61 -31.85 9.10
N LYS A 192 -6.31 -31.68 9.28
CA LYS A 192 -5.61 -31.80 10.57
C LYS A 192 -4.75 -30.58 10.89
N ASP A 193 -4.09 -30.03 9.88
CA ASP A 193 -3.15 -28.93 9.96
C ASP A 193 -3.16 -28.09 8.67
N GLN A 194 -2.38 -27.01 8.63
CA GLN A 194 -2.30 -26.12 7.46
C GLN A 194 -1.80 -26.86 6.20
N ASN A 195 -0.85 -27.80 6.32
CA ASN A 195 -0.35 -28.56 5.17
C ASN A 195 -1.41 -29.51 4.58
N SER A 196 -2.34 -30.00 5.39
CA SER A 196 -3.51 -30.72 4.90
C SER A 196 -4.51 -29.78 4.21
N ALA A 197 -4.67 -28.55 4.67
CA ALA A 197 -5.56 -27.56 4.05
C ALA A 197 -5.12 -27.24 2.61
N ASP A 198 -3.82 -26.98 2.40
CA ASP A 198 -3.27 -26.70 1.06
C ASP A 198 -3.53 -27.85 0.08
N ARG A 199 -3.31 -29.09 0.53
CA ARG A 199 -3.56 -30.29 -0.28
C ARG A 199 -5.03 -30.48 -0.61
N ILE A 200 -5.92 -30.17 0.32
CA ILE A 200 -7.37 -30.23 0.08
C ILE A 200 -7.76 -29.12 -0.91
N LEU A 201 -7.24 -27.90 -0.78
CA LEU A 201 -7.50 -26.79 -1.71
C LEU A 201 -7.07 -27.10 -3.15
N ASP A 202 -5.86 -27.67 -3.33
CA ASP A 202 -5.38 -28.13 -4.63
C ASP A 202 -6.34 -29.17 -5.22
N ARG A 203 -6.78 -30.12 -4.40
CA ARG A 203 -7.67 -31.18 -4.82
C ARG A 203 -9.09 -30.70 -5.13
N LEU A 204 -9.62 -29.75 -4.36
CA LEU A 204 -10.90 -29.10 -4.64
C LEU A 204 -10.85 -28.34 -5.98
N SER A 205 -9.72 -27.71 -6.30
CA SER A 205 -9.52 -27.06 -7.61
C SER A 205 -9.56 -28.06 -8.78
N GLU A 206 -9.00 -29.26 -8.60
CA GLU A 206 -9.12 -30.33 -9.59
C GLU A 206 -10.55 -30.84 -9.75
N VAL A 207 -11.25 -31.06 -8.64
CA VAL A 207 -12.67 -31.46 -8.60
C VAL A 207 -13.53 -30.42 -9.31
N GLN A 208 -13.30 -29.12 -9.03
CA GLN A 208 -13.98 -28.01 -9.69
C GLN A 208 -13.83 -28.09 -11.23
N ARG A 209 -12.60 -28.33 -11.70
CA ARG A 209 -12.29 -28.47 -13.12
C ARG A 209 -13.01 -29.68 -13.74
N GLU A 210 -13.06 -30.80 -13.05
CA GLU A 210 -13.76 -32.00 -13.53
C GLU A 210 -15.28 -31.79 -13.62
N ILE A 211 -15.89 -31.17 -12.61
CA ILE A 211 -17.32 -30.83 -12.63
C ILE A 211 -17.65 -29.93 -13.82
N ARG A 212 -16.83 -28.89 -14.06
CA ARG A 212 -17.01 -27.95 -15.18
C ARG A 212 -16.88 -28.63 -16.55
N ASN A 213 -15.96 -29.57 -16.70
CA ASN A 213 -15.78 -30.32 -17.95
C ASN A 213 -16.96 -31.25 -18.27
N ASP A 214 -17.62 -31.83 -17.26
CA ASP A 214 -18.82 -32.65 -17.46
C ASP A 214 -20.04 -31.80 -17.87
N SER A 215 -20.17 -30.59 -17.28
CA SER A 215 -21.25 -29.65 -17.61
C SER A 215 -21.15 -29.07 -19.02
N ASP A 216 -19.94 -28.85 -19.55
CA ASP A 216 -19.70 -28.35 -20.92
C ASP A 216 -20.21 -29.31 -22.01
N GLY A 217 -20.42 -30.60 -21.67
CA GLY A 217 -21.01 -31.61 -22.55
C GLY A 217 -22.53 -31.47 -22.74
N ARG A 218 -23.22 -30.70 -21.89
CA ARG A 218 -24.68 -30.48 -21.96
C ARG A 218 -24.97 -29.05 -22.38
N LYS A 219 -25.17 -28.85 -23.68
CA LYS A 219 -25.64 -27.57 -24.26
C LYS A 219 -27.04 -27.23 -23.75
N GLU A 220 -27.13 -26.54 -22.61
CA GLU A 220 -28.33 -25.77 -22.28
C GLU A 220 -28.26 -24.41 -23.00
N SER A 221 -29.28 -24.15 -23.80
CA SER A 221 -29.41 -22.96 -24.64
C SER A 221 -29.75 -21.71 -23.82
N GLY A 222 -29.00 -20.62 -23.99
CA GLY A 222 -29.58 -19.27 -23.96
C GLY A 222 -28.99 -18.24 -23.01
N SER A 223 -28.10 -18.58 -22.07
CA SER A 223 -27.45 -17.57 -21.21
C SER A 223 -25.95 -17.48 -21.44
N LEU A 224 -25.42 -16.25 -21.46
CA LEU A 224 -23.99 -15.96 -21.44
C LEU A 224 -23.42 -16.43 -20.09
N LYS A 225 -22.93 -17.66 -20.09
CA LYS A 225 -22.33 -18.35 -18.95
C LYS A 225 -20.92 -17.83 -18.68
N TYR A 226 -20.54 -17.65 -17.41
CA TYR A 226 -19.23 -17.14 -16.99
C TYR A 226 -18.08 -17.97 -17.61
N SER A 227 -18.27 -19.29 -17.62
CA SER A 227 -17.38 -20.29 -18.24
C SER A 227 -17.16 -20.09 -19.75
N SER A 228 -18.20 -19.69 -20.48
CA SER A 228 -18.13 -19.39 -21.92
C SER A 228 -17.30 -18.14 -22.20
N VAL A 229 -17.42 -17.12 -21.34
CA VAL A 229 -16.64 -15.87 -21.41
C VAL A 229 -15.18 -16.12 -21.07
N CYS A 230 -14.88 -16.97 -20.07
CA CYS A 230 -13.50 -17.39 -19.73
C CYS A 230 -12.73 -17.87 -20.95
N ARG A 231 -13.31 -18.80 -21.72
CA ARG A 231 -12.64 -19.41 -22.89
C ARG A 231 -12.34 -18.35 -23.95
N GLN A 232 -13.31 -17.51 -24.29
CA GLN A 232 -13.14 -16.45 -25.28
C GLN A 232 -12.09 -15.42 -24.87
N PHE A 233 -12.00 -15.12 -23.58
CA PHE A 233 -11.05 -14.11 -23.07
C PHE A 233 -9.63 -14.65 -23.06
N ASN A 234 -9.47 -15.90 -22.64
CA ASN A 234 -8.17 -16.59 -22.69
C ASN A 234 -7.62 -16.66 -24.13
N ASP A 235 -8.47 -16.95 -25.12
CA ASP A 235 -8.07 -16.99 -26.54
C ASP A 235 -7.57 -15.63 -27.06
N CYS A 236 -7.98 -14.52 -26.41
CA CYS A 236 -7.57 -13.16 -26.72
C CYS A 236 -6.43 -12.65 -25.81
N GLY A 237 -5.85 -13.49 -24.96
CA GLY A 237 -4.80 -13.10 -24.01
C GLY A 237 -5.29 -12.24 -22.84
N LEU A 238 -6.60 -12.19 -22.59
CA LEU A 238 -7.20 -11.54 -21.43
C LEU A 238 -7.31 -12.53 -20.27
N VAL A 239 -6.98 -12.07 -19.06
CA VAL A 239 -7.15 -12.81 -17.82
C VAL A 239 -8.51 -12.44 -17.24
N LEU A 240 -9.45 -13.38 -17.27
CA LEU A 240 -10.76 -13.11 -16.66
C LEU A 240 -10.57 -12.79 -15.16
N PRO A 241 -11.16 -11.70 -14.65
CA PRO A 241 -11.14 -11.35 -13.24
C PRO A 241 -11.55 -12.52 -12.35
N ARG A 242 -11.07 -12.58 -11.11
CA ARG A 242 -11.66 -13.50 -10.13
C ARG A 242 -13.07 -13.04 -9.81
N ALA A 243 -13.96 -13.97 -9.51
CA ALA A 243 -15.33 -13.68 -9.16
C ALA A 243 -15.64 -14.18 -7.75
N PHE A 244 -16.32 -13.35 -6.96
CA PHE A 244 -16.67 -13.62 -5.56
C PHE A 244 -18.18 -13.51 -5.37
N GLU A 245 -18.74 -14.44 -4.60
CA GLU A 245 -20.17 -14.48 -4.37
C GLU A 245 -20.59 -13.46 -3.29
N LYS A 246 -21.73 -12.80 -3.49
CA LYS A 246 -22.35 -11.90 -2.49
C LYS A 246 -22.96 -12.73 -1.35
N PRO A 247 -23.06 -12.19 -0.11
CA PRO A 247 -23.55 -12.96 1.03
C PRO A 247 -25.02 -13.34 0.87
N TYR A 248 -25.36 -14.61 1.13
CA TYR A 248 -26.71 -15.15 0.94
C TYR A 248 -27.58 -15.07 2.20
N LYS A 249 -27.00 -14.88 3.39
CA LYS A 249 -27.71 -14.84 4.69
C LYS A 249 -27.21 -13.73 5.61
N ASP A 250 -27.99 -13.45 6.66
CA ASP A 250 -27.68 -12.46 7.71
C ASP A 250 -26.50 -12.85 8.64
N GLN A 251 -25.78 -13.94 8.34
CA GLN A 251 -24.76 -14.55 9.22
C GLN A 251 -23.35 -14.60 8.63
N ASP A 252 -23.11 -14.03 7.45
CA ASP A 252 -21.80 -14.14 6.83
C ASP A 252 -20.83 -13.09 7.41
N GLU A 253 -19.97 -13.49 8.36
CA GLU A 253 -19.02 -12.58 9.05
C GLU A 253 -18.04 -11.89 8.07
N LYS A 254 -17.51 -12.62 7.08
CA LYS A 254 -16.53 -12.12 6.09
C LYS A 254 -16.25 -13.12 4.98
N SER A 255 -15.98 -12.65 3.76
CA SER A 255 -15.47 -13.49 2.66
C SER A 255 -13.96 -13.74 2.79
N TRP A 256 -13.57 -14.96 3.15
CA TRP A 256 -12.15 -15.34 3.28
C TRP A 256 -11.43 -15.45 1.93
N SER A 257 -12.09 -15.97 0.89
CA SER A 257 -11.52 -15.99 -0.46
C SER A 257 -11.26 -14.57 -1.00
N PHE A 258 -12.17 -13.63 -0.76
CA PHE A 258 -11.96 -12.23 -1.14
C PHE A 258 -10.82 -11.61 -0.34
N TYR A 259 -10.74 -11.90 0.96
CA TYR A 259 -9.67 -11.42 1.82
C TYR A 259 -8.30 -11.89 1.34
N GLU A 260 -8.15 -13.17 1.00
CA GLU A 260 -6.91 -13.72 0.45
C GLU A 260 -6.53 -13.03 -0.87
N TRP A 261 -7.48 -12.88 -1.81
CA TRP A 261 -7.23 -12.15 -3.05
C TRP A 261 -6.81 -10.70 -2.81
N LYS A 262 -7.52 -9.99 -1.92
CA LYS A 262 -7.21 -8.61 -1.54
C LYS A 262 -5.79 -8.50 -0.98
N GLN A 263 -5.37 -9.44 -0.13
CA GLN A 263 -4.00 -9.51 0.38
C GLN A 263 -2.99 -9.78 -0.74
N GLY A 264 -3.29 -10.70 -1.67
CA GLY A 264 -2.42 -11.01 -2.81
C GLY A 264 -2.16 -9.80 -3.72
N ILE A 265 -3.15 -8.92 -3.88
CA ILE A 265 -2.98 -7.68 -4.65
C ILE A 265 -2.50 -6.48 -3.79
N GLU A 266 -2.32 -6.62 -2.48
CA GLU A 266 -1.80 -5.56 -1.62
C GLU A 266 -0.25 -5.57 -1.59
N THR A 267 0.37 -5.50 -2.77
CA THR A 267 1.84 -5.47 -2.90
C THR A 267 2.44 -4.23 -2.20
N PRO A 268 3.74 -4.25 -1.83
CA PRO A 268 4.39 -3.10 -1.17
C PRO A 268 4.21 -1.75 -1.88
N TYR A 269 4.19 -1.74 -3.22
CA TYR A 269 3.93 -0.53 -3.99
C TYR A 269 2.54 0.05 -3.72
N TYR A 270 1.51 -0.80 -3.66
CA TYR A 270 0.14 -0.34 -3.42
C TYR A 270 -0.12 0.01 -1.95
N VAL A 271 0.62 -0.61 -1.01
CA VAL A 271 0.67 -0.13 0.38
C VAL A 271 1.22 1.29 0.43
N ILE A 272 2.34 1.57 -0.26
CA ILE A 272 2.90 2.93 -0.35
C ILE A 272 1.93 3.89 -0.99
N ARG A 273 1.36 3.51 -2.14
CA ARG A 273 0.42 4.34 -2.87
C ARG A 273 -0.80 4.69 -2.02
N SER A 274 -1.49 3.69 -1.47
CA SER A 274 -2.70 3.90 -0.67
C SER A 274 -2.39 4.69 0.61
N GLY A 275 -1.25 4.42 1.26
CA GLY A 275 -0.82 5.14 2.45
C GLY A 275 -0.50 6.60 2.16
N LEU A 276 0.35 6.85 1.16
CA LEU A 276 0.80 8.19 0.77
C LEU A 276 -0.35 9.07 0.28
N ILE A 277 -1.20 8.56 -0.62
CA ILE A 277 -2.33 9.33 -1.14
C ILE A 277 -3.28 9.69 0.00
N GLY A 278 -3.59 8.74 0.88
CA GLY A 278 -4.46 9.00 2.03
C GLY A 278 -3.86 10.01 3.01
N MET A 279 -2.56 9.90 3.34
CA MET A 279 -1.87 10.90 4.16
C MET A 279 -1.88 12.29 3.52
N CYS A 280 -1.59 12.39 2.22
CA CYS A 280 -1.60 13.66 1.50
C CYS A 280 -3.00 14.29 1.42
N ARG A 281 -4.06 13.49 1.25
CA ARG A 281 -5.45 13.97 1.29
C ARG A 281 -5.81 14.56 2.64
N ILE A 282 -5.53 13.83 3.72
CA ILE A 282 -5.78 14.29 5.09
C ILE A 282 -5.06 15.62 5.33
N LEU A 283 -3.78 15.70 4.95
CA LEU A 283 -3.01 16.93 5.07
C LEU A 283 -3.64 18.06 4.26
N ARG A 284 -3.96 17.83 2.98
CA ARG A 284 -4.52 18.84 2.07
C ARG A 284 -5.88 19.37 2.55
N GLU A 285 -6.78 18.50 2.98
CA GLU A 285 -8.10 18.88 3.50
C GLU A 285 -7.98 19.78 4.73
N ASN A 286 -7.06 19.44 5.64
CA ASN A 286 -6.78 20.24 6.84
C ASN A 286 -5.91 21.47 6.56
N PHE A 287 -5.24 21.51 5.40
CA PHE A 287 -4.48 22.66 4.93
C PHE A 287 -5.40 23.71 4.31
N SER A 288 -6.32 23.29 3.44
CA SER A 288 -7.28 24.16 2.73
C SER A 288 -8.36 24.73 3.67
N SER A 289 -8.85 23.95 4.64
CA SER A 289 -9.84 24.42 5.62
C SER A 289 -9.32 25.57 6.49
N ALA A 290 -8.01 25.63 6.72
CA ALA A 290 -7.35 26.68 7.50
C ALA A 290 -6.99 27.94 6.68
N GLN A 291 -7.17 27.96 5.36
CA GLN A 291 -6.91 29.15 4.52
C GLN A 291 -8.02 30.21 4.59
N GLY A 292 -9.19 29.88 5.17
CA GLY A 292 -10.29 30.81 5.41
C GLY A 292 -10.13 31.65 6.70
N GLU A 293 -9.26 31.24 7.62
CA GLU A 293 -8.92 32.00 8.82
C GLU A 293 -7.60 32.74 8.60
N LYS A 294 -7.53 34.01 9.01
CA LYS A 294 -6.28 34.79 9.00
C LYS A 294 -5.23 33.97 9.74
N TYR A 295 -4.15 33.58 9.04
CA TYR A 295 -3.07 32.67 9.46
C TYR A 295 -3.46 31.19 9.34
N ALA A 296 -3.48 30.66 8.11
CA ALA A 296 -2.40 29.80 7.59
C ALA A 296 -2.16 28.57 8.48
N SER A 297 -2.54 27.39 7.98
CA SER A 297 -2.55 26.14 8.73
C SER A 297 -1.32 26.00 9.62
N GLY A 298 -1.54 25.82 10.92
CA GLY A 298 -0.46 25.61 11.88
C GLY A 298 0.40 24.38 11.53
N LEU A 299 -0.02 23.55 10.57
CA LEU A 299 0.62 22.32 10.14
C LEU A 299 2.05 22.55 9.62
N THR A 300 2.32 23.60 8.85
CA THR A 300 3.69 23.83 8.32
C THR A 300 4.48 24.87 9.12
N ASP A 301 3.88 25.50 10.14
CA ASP A 301 4.51 26.58 10.91
C ASP A 301 5.90 26.24 11.48
N PRO A 302 6.10 25.08 12.13
CA PRO A 302 7.41 24.77 12.71
C PRO A 302 8.50 24.67 11.63
N PHE A 303 8.15 24.07 10.49
CA PHE A 303 9.06 23.94 9.35
C PHE A 303 9.28 25.29 8.66
N TRP A 304 8.21 26.03 8.37
CA TRP A 304 8.26 27.34 7.71
C TRP A 304 9.12 28.33 8.48
N ARG A 305 8.92 28.46 9.81
CA ARG A 305 9.75 29.33 10.66
C ARG A 305 11.23 28.99 10.62
N ARG A 306 11.56 27.72 10.41
CA ARG A 306 12.93 27.23 10.28
C ARG A 306 13.53 27.49 8.90
N ALA A 307 12.79 27.18 7.83
CA ALA A 307 13.21 27.43 6.46
C ALA A 307 13.49 28.93 6.23
N GLN A 308 12.63 29.80 6.78
CA GLN A 308 12.79 31.26 6.77
C GLN A 308 14.15 31.74 7.28
N LEU A 309 14.66 31.19 8.39
CA LEU A 309 15.93 31.64 8.98
C LEU A 309 17.13 31.33 8.08
N GLY A 310 17.07 30.24 7.31
CA GLY A 310 18.09 29.90 6.32
C GLY A 310 17.99 30.77 5.07
N TRP A 311 16.80 30.91 4.51
CA TRP A 311 16.54 31.69 3.30
C TRP A 311 16.72 33.19 3.49
N TRP A 312 16.21 33.77 4.58
CA TRP A 312 16.42 35.18 4.92
C TRP A 312 17.91 35.49 5.07
N LYS A 313 18.69 34.63 5.75
CA LYS A 313 20.16 34.85 5.88
C LYS A 313 20.89 34.75 4.54
N TYR A 314 20.47 33.84 3.67
CA TYR A 314 21.04 33.70 2.34
C TYR A 314 20.74 34.92 1.46
N LEU A 315 19.48 35.34 1.40
CA LEU A 315 19.05 36.51 0.63
C LEU A 315 19.62 37.81 1.21
N TRP A 316 19.61 37.98 2.54
CA TRP A 316 20.22 39.13 3.23
C TRP A 316 21.71 39.27 2.95
N ARG A 317 22.46 38.16 2.85
CA ARG A 317 23.88 38.19 2.46
C ARG A 317 24.06 38.62 1.01
N LYS A 318 23.23 38.10 0.10
CA LYS A 318 23.25 38.50 -1.32
C LYS A 318 22.90 39.97 -1.53
N THR A 319 21.89 40.50 -0.83
CA THR A 319 21.45 41.89 -0.97
C THR A 319 22.37 42.89 -0.27
N ASN A 320 23.17 42.48 0.72
CA ASN A 320 24.18 43.36 1.33
C ASN A 320 25.54 43.36 0.61
N GLU A 321 25.77 42.42 -0.31
CA GLU A 321 26.88 42.51 -1.28
C GLU A 321 26.58 43.54 -2.39
N GLU A 322 25.30 43.91 -2.58
CA GLU A 322 24.83 45.01 -3.44
C GLU A 322 24.32 46.18 -2.57
N GLU A 323 25.23 47.04 -2.10
CA GLU A 323 25.03 48.21 -1.21
C GLU A 323 23.64 48.88 -1.28
N THR A 324 22.66 48.44 -0.49
CA THR A 324 21.51 49.27 -0.10
C THR A 324 20.94 48.88 1.27
N ASP A 325 20.91 49.85 2.19
CA ASP A 325 20.46 49.75 3.58
C ASP A 325 18.91 49.61 3.76
N ASN A 326 18.19 49.24 2.71
CA ASN A 326 16.72 49.23 2.65
C ASN A 326 16.12 47.83 2.42
N GLY A 327 16.72 46.78 3.00
CA GLY A 327 16.16 45.42 2.92
C GLY A 327 14.80 45.30 3.64
N PRO A 328 13.87 44.46 3.16
CA PRO A 328 12.58 44.24 3.83
C PRO A 328 12.80 43.71 5.27
N SER A 329 11.95 44.15 6.20
CA SER A 329 11.99 43.62 7.57
C SER A 329 11.74 42.11 7.56
N LYS A 330 12.26 41.40 8.56
CA LYS A 330 12.06 39.95 8.70
C LYS A 330 10.56 39.61 8.66
N GLU A 331 9.74 40.40 9.32
CA GLU A 331 8.29 40.23 9.39
C GLU A 331 7.61 40.45 8.03
N GLN A 332 8.06 41.43 7.25
CA GLN A 332 7.55 41.69 5.90
C GLN A 332 7.96 40.58 4.93
N PHE A 333 9.21 40.12 4.97
CA PHE A 333 9.70 38.98 4.19
C PHE A 333 8.87 37.71 4.48
N ILE A 334 8.57 37.46 5.76
CA ILE A 334 7.76 36.32 6.21
C ILE A 334 6.34 36.37 5.64
N GLN A 335 5.70 37.53 5.64
CA GLN A 335 4.35 37.70 5.11
C GLN A 335 4.31 37.51 3.58
N GLU A 336 5.29 38.08 2.87
CA GLU A 336 5.35 38.01 1.40
C GLU A 336 5.61 36.58 0.90
N HIS A 337 6.41 35.79 1.62
CA HIS A 337 6.82 34.45 1.16
C HIS A 337 5.96 33.31 1.73
N ARG A 338 5.13 33.56 2.76
CA ARG A 338 4.25 32.50 3.32
C ARG A 338 3.26 31.98 2.28
N ALA A 339 2.65 32.87 1.51
CA ALA A 339 1.69 32.47 0.48
C ALA A 339 2.34 31.66 -0.66
N ALA A 340 3.63 31.91 -0.96
CA ALA A 340 4.38 31.09 -1.91
C ALA A 340 4.67 29.70 -1.33
N TRP A 341 5.13 29.63 -0.09
CA TRP A 341 5.36 28.36 0.62
C TRP A 341 4.10 27.50 0.73
N ASP A 342 2.98 28.10 1.12
CA ASP A 342 1.72 27.38 1.26
C ASP A 342 1.24 26.84 -0.10
N ARG A 343 1.47 27.57 -1.20
CA ARG A 343 1.22 27.07 -2.57
C ARG A 343 2.13 25.90 -2.92
N GLU A 344 3.43 25.99 -2.66
CA GLU A 344 4.40 24.91 -2.91
C GLU A 344 4.04 23.63 -2.13
N MET A 345 3.60 23.77 -0.87
CA MET A 345 3.16 22.63 -0.07
C MET A 345 1.86 22.02 -0.60
N CYS A 346 0.89 22.82 -1.05
CA CYS A 346 -0.30 22.32 -1.74
C CYS A 346 0.05 21.57 -3.04
N GLU A 347 1.00 22.10 -3.82
CA GLU A 347 1.51 21.48 -5.03
C GLU A 347 2.22 20.15 -4.73
N LEU A 348 3.03 20.09 -3.67
CA LEU A 348 3.66 18.85 -3.20
C LEU A 348 2.62 17.79 -2.83
N LEU A 349 1.59 18.17 -2.06
CA LEU A 349 0.51 17.25 -1.66
C LEU A 349 -0.36 16.76 -2.82
N THR A 350 -0.22 17.35 -4.02
CA THR A 350 -0.99 16.97 -5.21
C THR A 350 -0.11 16.20 -6.22
N SER A 351 1.09 16.71 -6.49
CA SER A 351 2.03 16.13 -7.48
C SER A 351 2.55 14.77 -7.07
N VAL A 352 2.91 14.59 -5.80
CA VAL A 352 3.50 13.35 -5.29
C VAL A 352 2.54 12.15 -5.41
N PRO A 353 1.27 12.25 -4.98
CA PRO A 353 0.24 11.27 -5.32
C PRO A 353 0.16 10.88 -6.80
N ALA A 354 0.25 11.87 -7.70
CA ALA A 354 0.13 11.65 -9.15
C ALA A 354 1.30 10.86 -9.74
N MET A 355 2.46 10.82 -9.06
CA MET A 355 3.62 10.02 -9.46
C MET A 355 3.45 8.52 -9.19
N LEU A 356 2.40 8.11 -8.47
CA LEU A 356 2.09 6.73 -8.14
C LEU A 356 0.82 6.25 -8.88
N PRO A 357 0.89 5.94 -10.19
CA PRO A 357 -0.28 5.54 -10.97
C PRO A 357 -0.85 4.18 -10.53
N ALA A 358 -2.17 4.01 -10.73
CA ALA A 358 -2.86 2.73 -10.48
C ALA A 358 -2.69 1.71 -11.61
N MET A 359 -2.45 2.17 -12.85
CA MET A 359 -2.58 1.38 -14.09
C MET A 359 -1.33 0.58 -14.48
N SER A 360 -0.50 0.20 -13.52
CA SER A 360 0.84 -0.36 -13.79
C SER A 360 0.85 -1.84 -14.19
N ALA A 361 -0.20 -2.31 -14.87
CA ALA A 361 -0.47 -3.71 -15.24
C ALA A 361 0.71 -4.46 -15.89
N SER A 362 1.57 -3.76 -16.62
CA SER A 362 2.74 -4.30 -17.33
C SER A 362 4.08 -3.98 -16.66
N ALA A 363 4.05 -3.23 -15.56
CA ALA A 363 5.25 -2.78 -14.85
C ALA A 363 5.75 -3.92 -13.97
N GLY A 364 6.80 -4.62 -14.41
CA GLY A 364 7.55 -5.51 -13.52
C GLY A 364 7.98 -4.77 -12.24
N GLY A 365 8.29 -5.50 -11.17
CA GLY A 365 8.60 -4.91 -9.86
C GLY A 365 9.66 -3.79 -9.89
N ALA A 366 10.59 -3.83 -10.85
CA ALA A 366 11.59 -2.78 -11.08
C ALA A 366 10.97 -1.43 -11.48
N THR A 367 9.96 -1.41 -12.33
CA THR A 367 9.27 -0.19 -12.76
C THR A 367 8.47 0.43 -11.62
N LEU A 368 7.76 -0.40 -10.83
CA LEU A 368 7.03 0.06 -9.63
C LEU A 368 7.98 0.66 -8.57
N LYS A 369 9.12 -0.02 -8.34
CA LYS A 369 10.18 0.49 -7.48
C LYS A 369 10.68 1.86 -7.98
N SER A 370 10.98 1.98 -9.27
CA SER A 370 11.44 3.25 -9.87
C SER A 370 10.43 4.39 -9.71
N GLN A 371 9.13 4.11 -9.76
CA GLN A 371 8.08 5.11 -9.51
C GLN A 371 8.06 5.56 -8.05
N ALA A 372 8.17 4.62 -7.11
CA ALA A 372 8.29 4.94 -5.68
C ALA A 372 9.56 5.75 -5.38
N GLU A 373 10.69 5.41 -5.99
CA GLU A 373 11.93 6.17 -5.87
C GLU A 373 11.80 7.59 -6.45
N ALA A 374 11.11 7.74 -7.58
CA ALA A 374 10.87 9.05 -8.19
C ALA A 374 10.01 9.95 -7.27
N ALA A 375 8.96 9.39 -6.66
CA ALA A 375 8.13 10.13 -5.69
C ALA A 375 8.94 10.58 -4.47
N VAL A 376 9.83 9.72 -3.94
CA VAL A 376 10.77 10.09 -2.86
C VAL A 376 11.68 11.23 -3.28
N ARG A 377 12.28 11.13 -4.47
CA ARG A 377 13.20 12.16 -5.01
C ARG A 377 12.50 13.49 -5.21
N GLU A 378 11.25 13.49 -5.68
CA GLU A 378 10.47 14.72 -5.86
C GLU A 378 10.19 15.39 -4.52
N ILE A 379 9.76 14.64 -3.49
CA ILE A 379 9.55 15.23 -2.15
C ILE A 379 10.87 15.78 -1.60
N LEU A 380 11.96 15.03 -1.75
CA LEU A 380 13.28 15.45 -1.27
C LEU A 380 13.83 16.68 -2.02
N ARG A 381 13.35 17.01 -3.22
CA ARG A 381 13.74 18.24 -3.95
C ARG A 381 13.36 19.49 -3.17
N TYR A 382 12.23 19.47 -2.46
CA TYR A 382 11.75 20.60 -1.65
C TYR A 382 12.60 20.84 -0.37
N VAL A 383 13.63 20.00 -0.12
CA VAL A 383 14.63 20.18 0.95
C VAL A 383 15.68 21.22 0.54
N ASP A 384 15.87 21.51 -0.76
CA ASP A 384 16.93 22.40 -1.29
C ASP A 384 16.93 23.82 -0.68
N GLY A 385 15.78 24.34 -0.26
CA GLY A 385 15.66 25.64 0.40
C GLY A 385 16.26 25.70 1.82
N MET A 386 16.63 24.57 2.41
CA MET A 386 17.18 24.47 3.77
C MET A 386 18.69 24.80 3.83
N GLY A 387 19.01 26.08 3.64
CA GLY A 387 20.36 26.63 3.92
C GLY A 387 20.87 26.24 5.32
N ASP A 388 22.17 26.40 5.60
CA ASP A 388 22.85 25.91 6.81
C ASP A 388 22.05 26.07 8.13
N ILE A 389 21.31 25.01 8.48
CA ILE A 389 20.48 24.95 9.68
C ILE A 389 21.43 24.84 10.88
N LYS A 390 21.41 25.84 11.75
CA LYS A 390 21.87 25.63 13.13
C LYS A 390 20.71 25.02 13.91
N PRO A 391 20.90 23.86 14.58
CA PRO A 391 19.86 23.26 15.39
C PRO A 391 19.41 24.24 16.48
N GLU A 392 18.10 24.48 16.59
CA GLU A 392 17.53 25.18 17.73
C GLU A 392 17.09 24.14 18.78
N PRO A 393 17.37 24.33 20.09
CA PRO A 393 17.17 23.31 21.13
C PRO A 393 15.73 22.78 21.32
N ARG A 394 14.71 23.38 20.68
CA ARG A 394 13.28 23.13 21.00
C ARG A 394 12.49 22.29 19.98
N THR A 395 13.08 21.79 18.88
CA THR A 395 12.35 20.92 17.92
C THR A 395 13.23 19.81 17.35
N ARG A 396 13.76 18.96 18.23
CA ARG A 396 14.67 17.84 17.90
C ARG A 396 14.09 16.85 16.89
N ASP A 397 12.82 16.46 17.01
CA ASP A 397 12.14 15.56 16.06
C ASP A 397 12.21 16.13 14.65
N LEU A 398 11.96 17.44 14.53
CA LEU A 398 12.07 18.16 13.27
C LEU A 398 13.52 18.25 12.79
N ASP A 399 14.51 18.45 13.68
CA ASP A 399 15.94 18.43 13.31
C ASP A 399 16.37 17.06 12.78
N ALA A 400 15.93 15.98 13.44
CA ALA A 400 16.19 14.62 13.03
C ALA A 400 15.62 14.34 11.64
N CYS A 401 14.36 14.71 11.38
CA CYS A 401 13.76 14.61 10.05
C CYS A 401 14.53 15.45 9.02
N CYS A 402 14.71 16.75 9.24
CA CYS A 402 15.32 17.66 8.26
C CYS A 402 16.75 17.27 7.88
N LEU A 403 17.61 16.95 8.86
CA LEU A 403 19.00 16.59 8.60
C LEU A 403 19.11 15.22 7.93
N THR A 404 18.24 14.27 8.29
CA THR A 404 18.17 12.96 7.64
C THR A 404 17.70 13.10 6.20
N MET A 405 16.65 13.88 5.95
CA MET A 405 16.16 14.19 4.60
C MET A 405 17.23 14.88 3.76
N LYS A 406 17.96 15.85 4.33
CA LYS A 406 19.08 16.53 3.65
C LYS A 406 20.17 15.55 3.24
N LEU A 407 20.53 14.61 4.11
CA LEU A 407 21.54 13.60 3.78
C LEU A 407 21.01 12.62 2.71
N ALA A 408 19.79 12.10 2.89
CA ALA A 408 19.15 11.19 1.96
C ALA A 408 19.08 11.80 0.55
N ARG A 409 18.68 13.07 0.44
CA ARG A 409 18.70 13.82 -0.82
C ARG A 409 20.10 13.87 -1.43
N ASN A 410 21.11 14.30 -0.66
CA ASN A 410 22.47 14.42 -1.18
C ASN A 410 23.00 13.09 -1.72
N TRP A 411 22.79 12.02 -0.96
CA TRP A 411 23.33 10.70 -1.30
C TRP A 411 22.55 10.02 -2.42
N THR A 412 21.25 10.24 -2.52
CA THR A 412 20.45 9.73 -3.65
C THR A 412 20.68 10.54 -4.93
N SER A 413 20.86 11.86 -4.86
CA SER A 413 21.05 12.72 -6.05
C SER A 413 22.48 12.78 -6.56
N HIS A 414 23.48 12.68 -5.69
CA HIS A 414 24.87 12.96 -6.07
C HIS A 414 25.86 11.86 -5.64
N GLN A 415 25.59 11.10 -4.58
CA GLN A 415 26.68 10.66 -3.71
C GLN A 415 26.72 9.19 -3.24
N GLY A 416 25.78 8.30 -3.58
CA GLY A 416 26.11 6.85 -3.50
C GLY A 416 24.99 5.84 -3.27
N ILE A 417 23.78 6.23 -2.84
CA ILE A 417 22.69 5.24 -2.71
C ILE A 417 22.15 4.94 -4.12
N ARG A 418 22.63 3.84 -4.71
CA ARG A 418 22.29 3.44 -6.10
C ARG A 418 20.94 2.73 -6.20
N ASP A 419 20.53 2.01 -5.17
CA ASP A 419 19.28 1.25 -5.14
C ASP A 419 18.56 1.43 -3.80
N MET A 420 17.34 1.97 -3.83
CA MET A 420 16.48 2.02 -2.65
C MET A 420 15.42 0.95 -2.77
N THR A 421 15.32 0.06 -1.79
CA THR A 421 14.20 -0.89 -1.78
C THR A 421 12.87 -0.14 -1.62
N ILE A 422 11.76 -0.79 -1.95
CA ILE A 422 10.44 -0.16 -1.86
C ILE A 422 10.08 0.19 -0.41
N GLU A 423 10.51 -0.63 0.54
CA GLU A 423 10.37 -0.41 1.99
C GLU A 423 11.15 0.85 2.43
N ASN A 424 12.35 1.08 1.88
CA ASN A 424 13.12 2.31 2.12
C ASN A 424 12.39 3.54 1.60
N CYS A 425 11.70 3.43 0.46
CA CYS A 425 10.87 4.50 -0.07
C CYS A 425 9.71 4.83 0.89
N GLY A 426 9.03 3.82 1.42
CA GLY A 426 8.00 3.99 2.45
C GLY A 426 8.53 4.77 3.66
N PHE A 427 9.66 4.36 4.23
CA PHE A 427 10.29 5.11 5.32
C PHE A 427 10.55 6.58 4.99
N LEU A 428 11.19 6.86 3.86
CA LEU A 428 11.55 8.23 3.48
C LEU A 428 10.31 9.09 3.23
N LEU A 429 9.25 8.53 2.64
CA LEU A 429 7.98 9.24 2.43
C LEU A 429 7.34 9.66 3.77
N ALA A 430 7.23 8.73 4.74
CA ALA A 430 6.72 9.06 6.07
C ALA A 430 7.60 10.11 6.77
N LEU A 431 8.92 9.94 6.72
CA LEU A 431 9.87 10.89 7.30
C LEU A 431 9.74 12.28 6.69
N CYS A 432 9.57 12.38 5.37
CA CYS A 432 9.43 13.64 4.69
C CYS A 432 8.15 14.37 5.09
N LEU A 433 7.00 13.69 5.12
CA LEU A 433 5.75 14.30 5.55
C LEU A 433 5.82 14.74 7.03
N ARG A 434 6.46 13.96 7.91
CA ARG A 434 6.76 14.39 9.29
C ARG A 434 7.74 15.55 9.38
N GLY A 435 8.63 15.67 8.40
CA GLY A 435 9.55 16.79 8.27
C GLY A 435 8.84 18.08 7.89
N TYR A 436 7.84 18.03 7.01
CA TYR A 436 7.13 19.23 6.54
C TYR A 436 5.92 19.62 7.39
N PHE A 437 5.23 18.63 7.98
CA PHE A 437 3.93 18.83 8.63
C PHE A 437 3.92 18.39 10.10
N ASP A 438 3.44 19.29 10.96
CA ASP A 438 3.16 19.06 12.37
C ASP A 438 1.82 18.34 12.54
N ILE A 439 1.88 17.02 12.42
CA ILE A 439 0.74 16.09 12.53
C ILE A 439 0.01 16.23 13.88
N SER A 440 0.69 16.72 14.93
CA SER A 440 0.07 16.93 16.25
C SER A 440 -1.05 17.97 16.23
N ARG A 441 -1.04 18.88 15.23
CA ARG A 441 -2.03 19.93 15.03
C ARG A 441 -3.23 19.50 14.19
N LEU A 442 -3.25 18.27 13.68
CA LEU A 442 -4.44 17.74 13.02
C LEU A 442 -5.57 17.49 14.05
N PRO A 443 -6.84 17.65 13.64
CA PRO A 443 -7.98 17.20 14.43
C PRO A 443 -7.85 15.73 14.81
N GLU A 444 -8.37 15.33 15.98
CA GLU A 444 -8.17 13.99 16.55
C GLU A 444 -8.46 12.84 15.58
N ARG A 445 -9.56 12.95 14.82
CA ARG A 445 -9.95 11.95 13.82
C ARG A 445 -8.92 11.88 12.69
N SER A 446 -8.66 13.01 12.04
CA SER A 446 -7.68 13.11 10.95
C SER A 446 -6.28 12.68 11.39
N ARG A 447 -5.88 12.97 12.63
CA ARG A 447 -4.61 12.53 13.21
C ARG A 447 -4.55 11.01 13.36
N ARG A 448 -5.60 10.38 13.88
CA ARG A 448 -5.68 8.91 13.99
C ARG A 448 -5.65 8.25 12.61
N ASP A 449 -6.41 8.78 11.66
CA ASP A 449 -6.46 8.25 10.29
C ASP A 449 -5.11 8.40 9.59
N TYR A 450 -4.41 9.53 9.79
CA TYR A 450 -3.04 9.74 9.30
C TYR A 450 -2.08 8.71 9.91
N GLN A 451 -2.11 8.53 11.23
CA GLN A 451 -1.22 7.62 11.95
C GLN A 451 -1.43 6.15 11.54
N ALA A 452 -2.67 5.73 11.29
CA ALA A 452 -2.97 4.38 10.80
C ALA A 452 -2.33 4.13 9.41
N ARG A 453 -2.39 5.12 8.51
CA ARG A 453 -1.76 5.05 7.18
C ARG A 453 -0.23 5.08 7.26
N GLU A 454 0.31 5.93 8.12
CA GLU A 454 1.75 5.99 8.40
C GLU A 454 2.26 4.65 8.96
N GLU A 455 1.53 4.04 9.88
CA GLU A 455 1.87 2.73 10.43
C GLU A 455 1.81 1.63 9.37
N SER A 456 0.78 1.61 8.53
CA SER A 456 0.68 0.65 7.41
C SER A 456 1.89 0.72 6.47
N LEU A 457 2.31 1.95 6.13
CA LEU A 457 3.51 2.20 5.33
C LEU A 457 4.79 1.68 6.00
N LEU A 458 4.95 1.94 7.31
CA LEU A 458 6.16 1.60 8.05
C LEU A 458 6.27 0.11 8.36
N LYS A 459 5.15 -0.63 8.43
CA LYS A 459 5.13 -2.10 8.55
C LYS A 459 5.82 -2.80 7.38
N LEU A 460 6.02 -2.13 6.25
CA LEU A 460 6.85 -2.65 5.15
C LEU A 460 8.30 -2.90 5.59
N LEU A 461 8.82 -2.18 6.59
CA LEU A 461 10.16 -2.41 7.15
C LEU A 461 10.25 -3.68 8.02
N GLY A 462 9.10 -4.26 8.40
CA GLY A 462 8.99 -5.42 9.27
C GLY A 462 7.91 -5.25 10.35
N PRO A 463 7.78 -6.22 11.27
CA PRO A 463 6.71 -6.23 12.29
C PRO A 463 6.80 -5.09 13.32
N GLY A 464 7.88 -4.31 13.28
CA GLY A 464 8.25 -3.36 14.33
C GLY A 464 8.86 -4.08 15.53
N ALA A 465 9.53 -3.32 16.39
CA ALA A 465 10.07 -3.84 17.63
C ALA A 465 9.68 -2.94 18.80
N ASP A 466 9.44 -3.55 19.94
CA ASP A 466 9.31 -2.81 21.19
C ASP A 466 10.61 -2.04 21.44
N MET A 467 10.44 -0.77 21.80
CA MET A 467 11.56 0.12 22.04
C MET A 467 12.27 -0.33 23.33
N PRO A 468 13.56 -0.68 23.29
CA PRO A 468 14.32 -1.02 24.49
C PRO A 468 14.35 0.14 25.47
N GLU A 469 14.75 -0.13 26.71
CA GLU A 469 15.03 0.94 27.66
C GLU A 469 16.01 1.96 27.05
N ARG A 470 15.75 3.23 27.33
CA ARG A 470 16.50 4.33 26.73
C ARG A 470 17.99 4.27 27.04
N SER A 471 18.38 3.76 28.22
CA SER A 471 19.77 3.49 28.59
C SER A 471 20.47 2.57 27.59
N VAL A 472 19.80 1.48 27.20
CA VAL A 472 20.26 0.50 26.20
C VAL A 472 20.36 1.14 24.81
N ILE A 473 19.39 1.99 24.45
CA ILE A 473 19.43 2.72 23.18
C ILE A 473 20.63 3.67 23.13
N ILE A 474 20.87 4.45 24.19
CA ILE A 474 21.99 5.38 24.28
C ILE A 474 23.32 4.63 24.18
N GLU A 475 23.49 3.53 24.91
CA GLU A 475 24.71 2.70 24.83
C GLU A 475 24.96 2.20 23.40
N ARG A 476 23.89 1.72 22.73
CA ARG A 476 23.97 1.26 21.35
C ARG A 476 24.33 2.39 20.39
N MET A 477 23.76 3.59 20.58
CA MET A 477 24.09 4.77 19.77
C MET A 477 25.51 5.26 20.01
N ASP A 478 26.01 5.23 21.25
CA ASP A 478 27.41 5.57 21.52
C ASP A 478 28.38 4.57 20.85
N ARG A 479 28.04 3.27 20.87
CA ARG A 479 28.81 2.23 20.17
C ARG A 479 28.82 2.46 18.66
N SER A 480 27.64 2.60 18.04
CA SER A 480 27.55 2.80 16.59
C SER A 480 28.18 4.12 16.14
N PHE A 481 28.12 5.17 16.97
CA PHE A 481 28.80 6.42 16.71
C PHE A 481 30.33 6.27 16.69
N ASN A 482 30.90 5.53 17.65
CA ASN A 482 32.34 5.27 17.66
C ASN A 482 32.78 4.50 16.41
N GLN A 483 31.95 3.60 15.90
CA GLN A 483 32.23 2.88 14.65
C GLN A 483 32.14 3.78 13.43
N LEU A 484 31.11 4.62 13.35
CA LEU A 484 30.98 5.63 12.30
C LEU A 484 32.16 6.61 12.30
N LEU A 485 32.68 6.96 13.47
CA LEU A 485 33.92 7.73 13.61
C LEU A 485 35.14 6.98 13.05
N VAL A 486 35.26 5.67 13.31
CA VAL A 486 36.35 4.86 12.74
C VAL A 486 36.20 4.81 11.21
N LYS A 487 34.99 4.55 10.69
CA LYS A 487 34.68 4.57 9.26
C LYS A 487 35.08 5.91 8.62
N ASN A 488 34.65 7.02 9.23
CA ASN A 488 34.97 8.37 8.75
C ASN A 488 36.48 8.69 8.79
N LYS A 489 37.20 8.23 9.83
CA LYS A 489 38.66 8.39 9.94
C LYS A 489 39.44 7.55 8.93
N ALA A 490 38.98 6.35 8.61
CA ALA A 490 39.58 5.52 7.56
C ALA A 490 39.45 6.19 6.17
N VAL A 491 38.44 7.05 6.01
CA VAL A 491 38.14 7.78 4.78
C VAL A 491 38.97 9.06 4.61
N TYR A 492 39.26 9.80 5.69
CA TYR A 492 40.03 11.06 5.65
C TYR A 492 41.40 10.91 6.34
N GLU A 493 42.49 11.09 5.58
CA GLU A 493 43.85 11.13 6.14
C GLU A 493 44.05 12.37 7.04
N ALA A 494 44.36 12.09 8.32
CA ALA A 494 45.05 12.93 9.31
C ALA A 494 44.30 14.03 10.12
N GLY A 495 44.51 13.96 11.45
CA GLY A 495 45.07 15.09 12.21
C GLY A 495 44.16 15.94 13.11
N GLY A 496 42.85 16.02 12.84
CA GLY A 496 41.95 16.89 13.60
C GLY A 496 41.50 16.34 14.96
N SER A 497 41.40 17.19 15.98
CA SER A 497 40.65 16.85 17.21
C SER A 497 39.15 16.85 16.90
N TRP A 498 38.54 15.67 16.84
CA TRP A 498 37.12 15.45 16.54
C TRP A 498 36.17 15.66 17.73
N LYS A 499 36.69 16.04 18.91
CA LYS A 499 35.86 16.38 20.07
C LYS A 499 35.00 17.60 19.73
N GLY A 500 33.68 17.38 19.57
CA GLY A 500 32.70 18.44 19.29
C GLY A 500 32.17 18.49 17.86
N THR A 501 32.61 17.61 16.95
CA THR A 501 32.05 17.55 15.59
C THR A 501 30.62 16.97 15.61
N PRO A 502 29.61 17.67 15.04
CA PRO A 502 28.23 17.18 15.01
C PRO A 502 28.09 15.83 14.27
N VAL A 503 27.21 14.94 14.75
CA VAL A 503 26.98 13.61 14.14
C VAL A 503 26.69 13.69 12.65
N TYR A 504 25.82 14.62 12.25
CA TYR A 504 25.49 14.85 10.85
C TYR A 504 26.75 15.07 9.99
N LYS A 505 27.73 15.87 10.45
CA LYS A 505 28.96 16.12 9.67
C LYS A 505 29.82 14.87 9.52
N ILE A 506 29.87 14.03 10.55
CA ILE A 506 30.63 12.77 10.53
C ILE A 506 30.02 11.82 9.50
N ILE A 507 28.71 11.57 9.59
CA ILE A 507 28.04 10.65 8.66
C ILE A 507 28.06 11.24 7.25
N SER A 508 27.74 12.53 7.09
CA SER A 508 27.82 13.22 5.79
C SER A 508 29.20 13.13 5.14
N GLY A 509 30.28 13.13 5.90
CA GLY A 509 31.64 13.00 5.37
C GLY A 509 31.90 11.63 4.74
N ILE A 510 31.25 10.56 5.20
CA ILE A 510 31.43 9.20 4.68
C ILE A 510 30.98 9.10 3.21
N GLY A 511 29.95 9.83 2.81
CA GLY A 511 29.45 9.88 1.43
C GLY A 511 29.94 11.08 0.62
N HIS A 512 30.91 11.86 1.12
CA HIS A 512 31.40 13.03 0.41
C HIS A 512 32.06 12.66 -0.93
N GLN A 513 32.14 13.60 -1.87
CA GLN A 513 32.72 13.34 -3.21
C GLN A 513 34.17 12.83 -3.16
N GLU A 514 34.92 13.20 -2.12
CA GLU A 514 36.32 12.83 -1.89
C GLU A 514 36.47 11.55 -1.05
N SER A 515 35.37 10.95 -0.61
CA SER A 515 35.40 9.77 0.24
C SER A 515 35.74 8.50 -0.54
N LYS A 516 36.70 7.71 -0.03
CA LYS A 516 37.01 6.35 -0.53
C LYS A 516 35.85 5.37 -0.37
N CYS A 517 34.91 5.64 0.55
CA CYS A 517 33.73 4.83 0.82
C CYS A 517 32.44 5.41 0.21
N ARG A 518 32.55 6.40 -0.69
CA ARG A 518 31.40 7.03 -1.33
C ARG A 518 30.46 6.02 -2.00
N GLU A 519 31.00 5.02 -2.68
CA GLU A 519 30.19 4.03 -3.40
C GLU A 519 29.59 2.95 -2.49
N THR A 520 29.96 2.92 -1.20
CA THR A 520 29.52 1.92 -0.23
C THR A 520 28.47 2.45 0.75
N VAL A 521 28.08 3.73 0.64
CA VAL A 521 27.03 4.28 1.50
C VAL A 521 25.66 3.69 1.15
N SER A 522 24.82 3.52 2.15
CA SER A 522 23.53 2.86 2.01
C SER A 522 22.45 3.51 2.87
N MET A 523 21.25 2.95 2.80
CA MET A 523 20.15 3.32 3.69
C MET A 523 20.44 3.00 5.17
N ASP A 524 21.35 2.07 5.47
CA ASP A 524 21.74 1.73 6.85
C ASP A 524 22.31 2.95 7.59
N GLU A 525 23.17 3.74 6.92
CA GLU A 525 23.69 4.99 7.48
C GLU A 525 22.61 6.08 7.63
N ILE A 526 21.59 6.09 6.78
CA ILE A 526 20.44 7.00 6.90
C ILE A 526 19.61 6.66 8.15
N TYR A 527 19.32 5.38 8.37
CA TYR A 527 18.63 4.92 9.58
C TYR A 527 19.42 5.25 10.85
N LEU A 528 20.74 5.03 10.83
CA LEU A 528 21.62 5.35 11.94
C LEU A 528 21.69 6.85 12.20
N LEU A 529 21.78 7.69 11.16
CA LEU A 529 21.74 9.14 11.33
C LEU A 529 20.46 9.57 12.03
N PHE A 530 19.29 9.08 11.57
CA PHE A 530 18.01 9.42 12.16
C PHE A 530 18.00 9.10 13.66
N TRP A 531 18.38 7.89 14.06
CA TRP A 531 18.42 7.49 15.47
C TRP A 531 19.47 8.26 16.29
N GLN A 532 20.64 8.52 15.73
CA GLN A 532 21.66 9.31 16.42
C GLN A 532 21.17 10.73 16.74
N LEU A 533 20.46 11.36 15.80
CA LEU A 533 19.88 12.70 16.01
C LEU A 533 18.75 12.67 17.04
N MET A 534 17.97 11.58 17.10
CA MET A 534 16.91 11.40 18.08
C MET A 534 17.46 11.23 19.51
N PHE A 535 18.43 10.34 19.72
CA PHE A 535 18.79 9.89 21.06
C PHE A 535 20.00 10.60 21.70
N ARG A 536 20.82 11.29 20.92
CA ARG A 536 22.03 11.93 21.46
C ARG A 536 21.73 13.30 22.08
N GLY A 537 22.21 13.54 23.30
CA GLY A 537 22.06 14.82 24.01
C GLY A 537 20.65 15.10 24.56
N MET A 538 19.93 14.06 25.02
CA MET A 538 18.52 14.14 25.40
C MET A 538 18.33 14.17 26.94
N PRO A 539 17.51 15.08 27.51
CA PRO A 539 16.99 14.97 28.89
C PRO A 539 15.98 13.82 29.02
N ALA A 540 15.91 13.17 30.19
CA ALA A 540 15.24 11.87 30.40
C ALA A 540 13.71 11.85 30.15
N ASP A 541 13.05 13.01 30.00
CA ASP A 541 11.61 13.21 30.18
C ASP A 541 10.83 13.65 28.92
N GLN A 542 11.48 13.80 27.75
CA GLN A 542 10.79 14.18 26.51
C GLN A 542 10.20 12.98 25.76
N ASP A 543 8.89 13.05 25.49
CA ASP A 543 8.18 12.10 24.66
C ASP A 543 8.17 12.54 23.18
N SER A 544 8.60 11.69 22.26
CA SER A 544 8.71 12.03 20.83
C SER A 544 7.39 11.81 20.08
N GLY A 545 7.06 12.70 19.15
CA GLY A 545 5.95 12.53 18.22
C GLY A 545 6.22 11.49 17.12
N LEU A 546 7.43 10.92 17.07
CA LEU A 546 7.93 10.00 16.04
C LEU A 546 8.02 8.54 16.54
N LYS A 547 7.34 8.19 17.64
CA LYS A 547 7.33 6.81 18.21
C LYS A 547 7.08 5.72 17.18
N THR A 548 6.11 5.92 16.28
CA THR A 548 5.78 4.95 15.24
C THR A 548 6.96 4.73 14.30
N ILE A 549 7.60 5.79 13.82
CA ILE A 549 8.80 5.68 12.97
C ILE A 549 9.93 4.98 13.73
N LEU A 550 10.15 5.31 15.00
CA LEU A 550 11.16 4.64 15.83
C LEU A 550 10.89 3.14 15.98
N LYS A 551 9.66 2.75 16.32
CA LYS A 551 9.24 1.34 16.46
C LYS A 551 9.60 0.50 15.22
N TYR A 552 9.31 1.01 14.02
CA TYR A 552 9.51 0.27 12.77
C TYR A 552 10.93 0.40 12.19
N THR A 553 11.71 1.40 12.61
CA THR A 553 13.12 1.55 12.19
C THR A 553 14.12 0.87 13.14
N ALA A 554 13.68 0.37 14.29
CA ALA A 554 14.54 -0.28 15.29
C ALA A 554 15.31 -1.49 14.75
N GLU A 555 14.66 -2.35 13.96
CA GLU A 555 15.30 -3.53 13.38
C GLU A 555 16.26 -3.18 12.24
N PRO A 556 15.90 -2.30 11.27
CA PRO A 556 16.87 -1.72 10.33
C PRO A 556 18.11 -1.15 11.03
N VAL A 557 17.94 -0.41 12.12
CA VAL A 557 19.06 0.15 12.90
C VAL A 557 19.89 -0.92 13.59
N ARG A 558 19.25 -1.96 14.15
CA ARG A 558 19.96 -3.09 14.77
C ARG A 558 20.83 -3.81 13.73
N ARG A 559 20.29 -4.05 12.55
CA ARG A 559 21.00 -4.66 11.42
C ARG A 559 22.17 -3.79 10.96
N ALA A 560 21.94 -2.48 10.80
CA ALA A 560 22.95 -1.51 10.44
C ALA A 560 24.11 -1.47 11.45
N ALA A 561 23.79 -1.43 12.75
CA ALA A 561 24.79 -1.47 13.82
C ALA A 561 25.60 -2.78 13.81
N GLY A 562 24.94 -3.93 13.62
CA GLY A 562 25.63 -5.23 13.53
C GLY A 562 26.56 -5.34 12.31
N LYS A 563 26.19 -4.74 11.16
CA LYS A 563 27.10 -4.64 10.01
C LYS A 563 28.31 -3.76 10.33
N LEU A 564 28.11 -2.63 11.01
CA LEU A 564 29.21 -1.77 11.45
C LEU A 564 30.13 -2.45 12.47
N ASP A 565 29.59 -3.30 13.35
CA ASP A 565 30.39 -4.13 14.26
C ASP A 565 31.36 -5.02 13.43
N ALA A 566 30.84 -5.71 12.41
CA ALA A 566 31.64 -6.58 11.53
C ALA A 566 32.68 -5.78 10.69
N GLU A 567 32.30 -4.63 10.14
CA GLU A 567 33.21 -3.74 9.40
C GLU A 567 34.31 -3.16 10.29
N ALA A 568 33.99 -2.80 11.54
CA ALA A 568 34.98 -2.26 12.46
C ALA A 568 36.03 -3.30 12.87
N GLU A 569 35.67 -4.59 12.91
CA GLU A 569 36.63 -5.68 13.13
C GLU A 569 37.59 -5.85 11.95
N THR A 570 37.12 -5.73 10.71
CA THR A 570 38.00 -5.82 9.53
C THR A 570 38.95 -4.63 9.44
N TRP A 571 38.50 -3.41 9.74
CA TRP A 571 39.37 -2.22 9.75
C TRP A 571 40.45 -2.25 10.83
N LYS A 572 40.18 -2.87 11.99
CA LYS A 572 41.20 -3.07 13.04
C LYS A 572 42.30 -4.03 12.62
N ASN A 573 41.99 -4.98 11.73
CA ASN A 573 42.92 -6.01 11.28
C ASN A 573 43.77 -5.60 10.07
N GLY A 574 43.70 -4.33 9.62
CA GLY A 574 44.61 -3.76 8.62
C GLY A 574 44.42 -4.25 7.19
N ASN A 575 43.36 -5.02 6.89
CA ASN A 575 43.02 -5.39 5.53
C ASN A 575 42.04 -4.36 4.95
N MET A 576 42.56 -3.50 4.08
CA MET A 576 41.77 -2.70 3.13
C MET A 576 42.23 -3.04 1.72
#